data_AF-A0A2V8S971-F1
#
_entry.id   AF-A0A2V8S971-F1
#
_cell.length_a   1.000
_cell.length_b   1.000
_cell.length_c   1.000
_cell.angle_alpha   90.00
_cell.angle_beta   90.00
_cell.angle_gamma   90.00
#
_symmetry.space_group_name_H-M   'P 1'
#
loop_
_entity.id
_entity.type
_entity.pdbx_description
1 polymer ?
#
loop_
_entity_poly.entity_id
_entity_poly.type
_entity_poly.pdbx_seq_one_letter_code
_entity_poly.pdbx_strand_id
1 'polypeptide(L)'
;MPSEPPWEDLLAPLEPATVGPFLPARERFPARETIASSLASSGLAAFLRDAGEDAPLTLVINDPQRPPAPRPALEAILGMADRLRLRPRLRLLVATGSHRFTAEERRRHEEAFLGPWSARFVERAWHDARSEADLAPIGWPSAASSRTTSRE
;
A
#
# COMPACT_ATOMS: atom_id res chain seq x y z
N MET A 1 -25.82 24.50 -5.76
CA MET A 1 -24.52 23.83 -6.01
C MET A 1 -23.56 24.37 -4.96
N PRO A 2 -23.13 23.60 -3.96
CA PRO A 2 -22.05 24.04 -3.07
C PRO A 2 -20.75 24.11 -3.88
N SER A 3 -20.06 25.24 -3.84
CA SER A 3 -18.76 25.43 -4.48
C SER A 3 -17.71 24.59 -3.74
N GLU A 4 -16.84 23.90 -4.49
CA GLU A 4 -15.69 23.23 -3.90
C GLU A 4 -14.83 24.24 -3.13
N PRO A 5 -14.40 23.93 -1.90
CA PRO A 5 -13.53 24.82 -1.16
C PRO A 5 -12.17 24.91 -1.88
N PRO A 6 -11.50 26.07 -1.82
CA PRO A 6 -10.14 26.22 -2.33
C PRO A 6 -9.22 25.30 -1.52
N TRP A 7 -8.89 24.14 -2.09
CA TRP A 7 -8.06 23.11 -1.47
C TRP A 7 -6.67 23.63 -1.08
N GLU A 8 -6.23 24.69 -1.75
CA GLU A 8 -4.98 25.42 -1.51
C GLU A 8 -4.89 25.95 -0.07
N ASP A 9 -6.03 26.28 0.54
CA ASP A 9 -6.10 26.82 1.91
C ASP A 9 -6.20 25.73 2.99
N LEU A 10 -6.43 24.47 2.59
CA LEU A 10 -6.57 23.31 3.49
C LEU A 10 -5.27 22.54 3.69
N LEU A 11 -4.28 22.76 2.82
CA LEU A 11 -2.96 22.15 2.93
C LEU A 11 -2.04 23.14 3.62
N ALA A 12 -1.46 22.74 4.76
CA ALA A 12 -0.34 23.48 5.32
C ALA A 12 0.73 23.61 4.22
N PRO A 13 1.29 24.81 3.97
CA PRO A 13 2.33 24.98 2.97
C PRO A 13 3.51 24.09 3.33
N LEU A 14 3.66 23.00 2.57
CA LEU A 14 4.80 22.12 2.68
C LEU A 14 5.92 22.78 1.88
N GLU A 15 6.86 23.42 2.59
CA GLU A 15 8.10 23.86 1.97
C GLU A 15 8.74 22.66 1.26
N PRO A 16 9.14 22.76 -0.02
CA PRO A 16 9.73 21.66 -0.77
C PRO A 16 10.93 21.00 -0.05
N ALA A 17 11.64 21.76 0.78
CA ALA A 17 12.74 21.28 1.62
C ALA A 17 12.29 20.29 2.71
N THR A 18 11.02 20.36 3.16
CA THR A 18 10.42 19.49 4.19
C THR A 18 10.02 18.12 3.62
N VAL A 19 9.88 18.02 2.29
CA VAL A 19 9.50 16.78 1.59
C VAL A 19 10.74 15.94 1.23
N GLY A 20 11.93 16.37 1.67
CA GLY A 20 13.20 15.71 1.38
C GLY A 20 13.70 16.00 -0.03
N PRO A 21 14.96 15.68 -0.35
CA PRO A 21 15.49 15.94 -1.68
C PRO A 21 14.70 15.12 -2.73
N PHE A 22 14.13 15.82 -3.71
CA PHE A 22 13.63 15.22 -4.95
C PHE A 22 14.83 14.58 -5.67
N LEU A 23 15.03 13.28 -5.45
CA LEU A 23 15.92 12.49 -6.29
C LEU A 23 15.24 12.33 -7.66
N PRO A 24 15.95 12.60 -8.78
CA PRO A 24 15.37 12.43 -10.11
C PRO A 24 14.88 10.99 -10.29
N ALA A 25 13.69 10.82 -10.89
CA ALA A 25 12.93 9.56 -10.97
C ALA A 25 13.65 8.35 -11.60
N ARG A 26 14.87 8.55 -12.14
CA ARG A 26 15.72 7.49 -12.71
C ARG A 26 16.77 6.96 -11.75
N GLU A 27 16.92 7.58 -10.58
CA GLU A 27 17.84 7.14 -9.54
C GLU A 27 17.08 6.69 -8.29
N ARG A 28 17.32 5.40 -7.95
CA ARG A 28 17.19 4.78 -6.62
C ARG A 28 15.80 4.31 -6.21
N PHE A 29 15.51 3.07 -6.59
CA PHE A 29 14.96 2.18 -5.58
C PHE A 29 16.02 1.97 -4.51
N PRO A 30 15.70 2.08 -3.21
CA PRO A 30 16.64 1.74 -2.16
C PRO A 30 17.14 0.31 -2.41
N ALA A 31 18.45 0.12 -2.28
CA ALA A 31 19.03 -1.21 -2.38
C ALA A 31 18.32 -2.16 -1.40
N ARG A 32 18.28 -3.45 -1.73
CA ARG A 32 17.58 -4.46 -0.92
C ARG A 32 18.02 -4.39 0.55
N GLU A 33 19.28 -4.08 0.80
CA GLU A 33 19.90 -3.89 2.11
C GLU A 33 19.28 -2.70 2.88
N THR A 34 19.01 -1.59 2.21
CA THR A 34 18.36 -0.40 2.79
C THR A 34 16.93 -0.71 3.19
N ILE A 35 16.20 -1.44 2.32
CA ILE A 35 14.83 -1.89 2.63
C ILE A 35 14.85 -2.84 3.83
N ALA A 36 15.73 -3.85 3.81
CA ALA A 36 15.84 -4.82 4.89
C ALA A 36 16.20 -4.17 6.23
N SER A 37 17.09 -3.16 6.22
CA SER A 37 17.46 -2.40 7.42
C SER A 37 16.28 -1.59 7.96
N SER A 38 15.51 -0.95 7.07
CA SER A 38 14.31 -0.20 7.45
C SER A 38 13.23 -1.10 8.04
N LEU A 39 13.05 -2.30 7.47
CA LEU A 39 12.10 -3.29 8.01
C LEU A 39 12.57 -3.88 9.35
N ALA A 40 13.87 -3.99 9.57
CA ALA A 40 14.41 -4.49 10.84
C ALA A 40 14.11 -3.54 12.01
N SER A 41 14.07 -2.22 11.75
CA SER A 41 13.75 -1.20 12.76
C SER A 41 12.26 -0.86 12.86
N SER A 42 11.41 -1.31 11.92
CA SER A 42 9.98 -0.94 11.88
C SER A 42 9.08 -1.72 12.84
N GLY A 43 9.62 -2.69 13.58
CA GLY A 43 8.82 -3.60 14.40
C GLY A 43 8.14 -4.73 13.61
N LEU A 44 8.39 -4.85 12.29
CA LEU A 44 7.82 -5.90 11.45
C LEU A 44 8.05 -7.31 12.02
N ALA A 45 9.23 -7.57 12.60
CA ALA A 45 9.53 -8.87 13.19
C ALA A 45 8.66 -9.20 14.43
N ALA A 46 8.25 -8.20 15.21
CA ALA A 46 7.30 -8.40 16.31
C ALA A 46 5.90 -8.62 15.74
N PHE A 47 5.47 -7.76 14.82
CA PHE A 47 4.20 -7.90 14.13
C PHE A 47 4.01 -9.27 13.47
N LEU A 48 5.02 -9.79 12.76
CA LEU A 48 4.94 -11.11 12.12
C LEU A 48 4.85 -12.27 13.12
N ARG A 49 5.35 -12.12 14.34
CA ARG A 49 5.22 -13.14 15.40
C ARG A 49 3.83 -13.09 16.05
N ASP A 50 3.32 -11.88 16.25
CA ASP A 50 2.01 -11.64 16.88
C ASP A 50 0.86 -11.91 15.93
N ALA A 51 1.09 -11.72 14.62
CA ALA A 51 0.20 -12.19 13.57
C ALA A 51 0.20 -13.72 13.57
N GLY A 52 -0.59 -14.29 14.47
CA GLY A 52 -0.78 -15.72 14.64
C GLY A 52 -1.35 -16.38 13.37
N GLU A 53 -1.54 -17.70 13.45
CA GLU A 53 -1.94 -18.51 12.29
C GLU A 53 -3.44 -18.39 11.93
N ASP A 54 -4.24 -17.74 12.78
CA ASP A 54 -5.70 -17.75 12.71
C ASP A 54 -6.26 -16.98 11.49
N ALA A 55 -5.53 -15.98 10.98
CA ALA A 55 -5.96 -15.17 9.84
C ALA A 55 -4.82 -14.92 8.84
N PRO A 56 -5.12 -14.86 7.53
CA PRO A 56 -4.11 -14.53 6.54
C PRO A 56 -3.66 -13.06 6.65
N LEU A 57 -2.35 -12.85 6.60
CA LEU A 57 -1.75 -11.53 6.46
C LEU A 57 -1.94 -11.03 5.03
N THR A 58 -2.56 -9.86 4.89
CA THR A 58 -2.79 -9.23 3.60
C THR A 58 -1.67 -8.24 3.27
N LEU A 59 -0.98 -8.48 2.17
CA LEU A 59 -0.01 -7.57 1.56
C LEU A 59 -0.72 -6.74 0.51
N VAL A 60 -0.76 -5.42 0.71
CA VAL A 60 -1.35 -4.48 -0.23
C VAL A 60 -0.25 -3.88 -1.10
N ILE A 61 -0.40 -3.95 -2.42
CA ILE A 61 0.55 -3.37 -3.38
C ILE A 61 -0.15 -2.38 -4.31
N ASN A 62 0.61 -1.43 -4.84
CA ASN A 62 0.09 -0.48 -5.83
C ASN A 62 -0.16 -1.17 -7.17
N ASP A 63 -1.11 -0.62 -7.92
CA ASP A 63 -1.42 -1.04 -9.29
C ASP A 63 -0.32 -0.69 -10.33
N PRO A 64 -0.46 -1.17 -11.59
CA PRO A 64 0.50 -0.91 -12.66
C PRO A 64 0.73 0.57 -13.05
N GLN A 65 -0.18 1.49 -12.72
CA GLN A 65 -0.02 2.92 -13.08
C GLN A 65 0.93 3.65 -12.14
N ARG A 66 1.31 3.03 -11.02
CA ARG A 66 2.38 3.53 -10.15
C ARG A 66 3.72 2.88 -10.57
N PRO A 67 4.80 3.66 -10.73
CA PRO A 67 6.10 3.12 -11.15
C PRO A 67 6.56 2.01 -10.19
N PRO A 68 7.01 0.83 -10.69
CA PRO A 68 7.31 -0.29 -9.82
C PRO A 68 8.80 -0.34 -9.44
N ALA A 69 9.05 -0.79 -8.21
CA ALA A 69 9.64 -2.12 -8.01
C ALA A 69 9.30 -2.63 -6.60
N PRO A 70 8.08 -3.14 -6.34
CA PRO A 70 7.74 -3.67 -5.02
C PRO A 70 8.45 -5.01 -4.72
N ARG A 71 9.08 -5.65 -5.71
CA ARG A 71 9.70 -6.98 -5.57
C ARG A 71 10.84 -7.05 -4.53
N PRO A 72 11.83 -6.14 -4.49
CA PRO A 72 12.82 -6.12 -3.41
C PRO A 72 12.21 -5.98 -2.01
N ALA A 73 11.11 -5.24 -1.87
CA ALA A 73 10.38 -5.15 -0.60
C ALA A 73 9.70 -6.47 -0.24
N LEU A 74 9.03 -7.12 -1.19
CA LEU A 74 8.47 -8.45 -1.00
C LEU A 74 9.55 -9.46 -0.59
N GLU A 75 10.69 -9.49 -1.29
CA GLU A 75 11.83 -10.36 -0.99
C GLU A 75 12.41 -10.09 0.40
N ALA A 76 12.45 -8.84 0.85
CA ALA A 76 12.91 -8.48 2.18
C ALA A 76 11.92 -8.92 3.28
N ILE A 77 10.61 -8.73 3.07
CA ILE A 77 9.55 -9.19 3.99
C ILE A 77 9.56 -10.71 4.11
N LEU A 78 9.53 -11.42 2.98
CA LEU A 78 9.53 -12.89 2.97
C LEU A 78 10.83 -13.47 3.51
N GLY A 79 11.98 -12.86 3.17
CA GLY A 79 13.26 -13.25 3.73
C GLY A 79 13.35 -13.02 5.25
N MET A 80 12.66 -12.01 5.79
CA MET A 80 12.53 -11.85 7.23
C MET A 80 11.69 -12.96 7.85
N ALA A 81 10.51 -13.26 7.28
CA ALA A 81 9.67 -14.36 7.74
C ALA A 81 10.43 -15.71 7.71
N ASP A 82 11.18 -15.98 6.64
CA ASP A 82 11.99 -17.19 6.50
C ASP A 82 13.08 -17.29 7.57
N ARG A 83 13.81 -16.19 7.85
CA ARG A 83 14.82 -16.15 8.93
C ARG A 83 14.21 -16.38 10.31
N LEU A 84 13.00 -15.89 10.53
CA LEU A 84 12.25 -16.11 11.77
C LEU A 84 11.57 -17.48 11.81
N ARG A 85 11.69 -18.30 10.76
CA ARG A 85 11.01 -19.59 10.58
C ARG A 85 9.49 -19.49 10.67
N LEU A 86 8.94 -18.34 10.28
CA LEU A 86 7.52 -18.07 10.22
C LEU A 86 6.96 -18.47 8.85
N ARG A 87 5.72 -18.96 8.84
CA ARG A 87 4.99 -19.36 7.64
C ARG A 87 3.59 -18.72 7.63
N PRO A 88 3.49 -17.38 7.66
CA PRO A 88 2.19 -16.73 7.64
C PRO A 88 1.43 -17.13 6.37
N ARG A 89 0.11 -17.31 6.50
CA ARG A 89 -0.78 -17.43 5.35
C ARG A 89 -0.88 -16.06 4.70
N LEU A 90 -0.49 -15.92 3.44
CA LEU A 90 -0.43 -14.61 2.78
C LEU A 90 -1.57 -14.42 1.78
N ARG A 91 -2.18 -13.24 1.79
CA ARG A 91 -3.08 -12.75 0.75
C ARG A 91 -2.44 -11.56 0.06
N LEU A 92 -2.59 -11.47 -1.26
CA LEU A 92 -2.21 -10.29 -2.03
C LEU A 92 -3.45 -9.47 -2.36
N LEU A 93 -3.40 -8.17 -2.15
CA LEU A 93 -4.39 -7.22 -2.65
C LEU A 93 -3.72 -6.13 -3.49
N VAL A 94 -4.09 -6.01 -4.75
CA VAL A 94 -3.64 -4.90 -5.61
C VAL A 94 -4.59 -3.71 -5.45
N ALA A 95 -4.07 -2.59 -4.97
CA ALA A 95 -4.79 -1.34 -4.75
C ALA A 95 -4.89 -0.53 -6.05
N THR A 96 -6.01 -0.72 -6.75
CA THR A 96 -6.34 -0.09 -8.04
C THR A 96 -7.00 1.28 -7.93
N GLY A 97 -7.48 1.65 -6.74
CA GLY A 97 -8.38 2.80 -6.59
C GLY A 97 -9.57 2.73 -7.57
N SER A 98 -9.70 3.76 -8.41
CA SER A 98 -10.72 3.85 -9.46
C SER A 98 -10.33 3.21 -10.80
N HIS A 99 -9.07 2.79 -10.96
CA HIS A 99 -8.53 2.28 -12.20
C HIS A 99 -9.10 0.89 -12.55
N ARG A 100 -9.06 0.55 -13.84
CA ARG A 100 -9.48 -0.74 -14.37
C ARG A 100 -8.36 -1.34 -15.19
N PHE A 101 -8.21 -2.65 -15.06
CA PHE A 101 -7.19 -3.44 -15.74
C PHE A 101 -7.82 -4.70 -16.31
N THR A 102 -7.44 -5.02 -17.53
CA THR A 102 -7.75 -6.28 -18.21
C THR A 102 -7.09 -7.46 -17.50
N ALA A 103 -7.60 -8.68 -17.73
CA ALA A 103 -7.02 -9.88 -17.16
C ALA A 103 -5.53 -10.05 -17.52
N GLU A 104 -5.14 -9.68 -18.74
CA GLU A 104 -3.76 -9.77 -19.20
C GLU A 104 -2.84 -8.77 -18.49
N GLU A 105 -3.27 -7.52 -18.30
CA GLU A 105 -2.51 -6.52 -17.52
C GLU A 105 -2.33 -6.98 -16.08
N ARG A 106 -3.39 -7.54 -15.48
CA ARG A 106 -3.33 -8.07 -14.12
C ARG A 106 -2.30 -9.19 -14.00
N ARG A 107 -2.37 -10.16 -14.92
CA ARG A 107 -1.44 -11.29 -14.99
C ARG A 107 0.00 -10.84 -15.11
N ARG A 108 0.31 -9.94 -16.06
CA ARG A 108 1.67 -9.42 -16.25
C ARG A 108 2.21 -8.71 -15.02
N HIS A 109 1.36 -7.92 -14.35
CA HIS A 109 1.75 -7.23 -13.13
C HIS A 109 2.08 -8.21 -12.00
N GLU A 110 1.22 -9.21 -11.78
CA GLU A 110 1.46 -10.26 -10.80
C GLU A 110 2.74 -11.06 -11.11
N GLU A 111 2.95 -11.47 -12.36
CA GLU A 111 4.15 -12.19 -12.79
C GLU A 111 5.42 -11.37 -12.54
N ALA A 112 5.40 -10.07 -12.88
CA ALA A 112 6.53 -9.17 -12.68
C ALA A 112 6.86 -8.94 -11.20
N PHE A 113 5.84 -8.84 -10.35
CA PHE A 113 6.00 -8.58 -8.92
C PHE A 113 6.33 -9.83 -8.11
N LEU A 114 5.53 -10.89 -8.25
CA LEU A 114 5.59 -12.08 -7.41
C LEU A 114 6.76 -12.99 -7.77
N GLY A 115 7.01 -13.18 -9.07
CA GLY A 115 7.99 -14.13 -9.57
C GLY A 115 7.93 -15.48 -8.85
N PRO A 116 9.04 -15.95 -8.24
CA PRO A 116 9.09 -17.26 -7.57
C PRO A 116 8.23 -17.34 -6.29
N TRP A 117 7.81 -16.20 -5.73
CA TRP A 117 7.04 -16.15 -4.49
C TRP A 117 5.54 -16.33 -4.69
N SER A 118 5.10 -16.46 -5.94
CA SER A 118 3.72 -16.71 -6.36
C SER A 118 3.01 -17.75 -5.48
N ALA A 119 3.67 -18.87 -5.18
CA ALA A 119 3.10 -19.97 -4.39
C ALA A 119 2.95 -19.68 -2.88
N ARG A 120 3.49 -18.57 -2.36
CA ARG A 120 3.36 -18.20 -0.94
C ARG A 120 2.00 -17.58 -0.61
N PHE A 121 1.25 -17.16 -1.64
CA PHE A 121 -0.03 -16.49 -1.48
C PHE A 121 -1.19 -17.47 -1.65
N VAL A 122 -2.03 -17.60 -0.62
CA VAL A 122 -3.23 -18.44 -0.65
C VAL A 122 -4.37 -17.81 -1.44
N GLU A 123 -4.31 -16.49 -1.64
CA GLU A 123 -5.32 -15.72 -2.33
C GLU A 123 -4.69 -14.47 -2.96
N ARG A 124 -5.21 -14.08 -4.12
CA ARG A 124 -4.83 -12.85 -4.82
C ARG A 124 -6.09 -12.16 -5.31
N ALA A 125 -6.21 -10.89 -4.96
CA ALA A 125 -7.35 -10.07 -5.33
C ALA A 125 -6.87 -8.74 -5.90
N TRP A 126 -7.72 -8.16 -6.74
CA TRP A 126 -7.58 -6.81 -7.25
C TRP A 126 -8.76 -6.02 -6.70
N HIS A 127 -8.47 -4.93 -6.02
CA HIS A 127 -9.51 -4.04 -5.52
C HIS A 127 -10.40 -3.57 -6.67
N ASP A 128 -11.70 -3.43 -6.40
CA ASP A 128 -12.65 -2.71 -7.24
C ASP A 128 -13.47 -1.76 -6.38
N ALA A 129 -13.20 -0.46 -6.47
CA ALA A 129 -13.92 0.57 -5.74
C ALA A 129 -15.42 0.66 -6.08
N ARG A 130 -15.88 -0.08 -7.10
CA ARG A 130 -17.28 -0.11 -7.54
C ARG A 130 -18.00 -1.40 -7.16
N SER A 131 -17.29 -2.36 -6.55
CA SER A 131 -17.86 -3.62 -6.11
C SER A 131 -18.38 -3.47 -4.68
N GLU A 132 -19.67 -3.17 -4.52
CA GLU A 132 -20.27 -3.06 -3.17
C GLU A 132 -20.12 -4.34 -2.34
N ALA A 133 -20.08 -5.50 -3.00
CA ALA A 133 -19.87 -6.79 -2.34
C ALA A 133 -18.46 -6.94 -1.72
N ASP A 134 -17.46 -6.25 -2.27
CA ASP A 134 -16.08 -6.30 -1.80
C ASP A 134 -15.73 -5.17 -0.81
N LEU A 135 -16.69 -4.27 -0.54
CA LEU A 135 -16.51 -3.10 0.31
C LEU A 135 -17.26 -3.28 1.64
N ALA A 136 -16.62 -2.87 2.72
CA ALA A 136 -17.23 -2.84 4.05
C ALA A 136 -17.11 -1.44 4.67
N PRO A 137 -18.15 -0.96 5.38
CA PRO A 137 -18.07 0.29 6.10
C PRO A 137 -17.07 0.16 7.27
N ILE A 138 -16.06 1.03 7.32
CA ILE A 138 -15.03 1.05 8.37
C ILE A 138 -15.16 2.23 9.36
N GLY A 139 -16.35 2.82 9.44
CA GLY A 139 -16.66 3.96 10.29
C GLY A 139 -17.54 4.98 9.57
N TRP A 140 -17.97 6.02 10.30
CA TRP A 140 -18.71 7.14 9.74
C TRP A 140 -17.85 8.40 9.83
N PRO A 141 -17.81 9.27 8.80
CA PRO A 141 -17.21 10.58 8.94
C PRO A 141 -17.93 11.32 10.08
N SER A 142 -17.21 11.70 11.13
CA SER A 142 -17.83 12.43 12.24
C SER A 142 -18.39 13.76 11.73
N ALA A 143 -19.59 14.14 12.15
CA ALA A 143 -20.30 15.36 11.72
C ALA A 143 -19.60 16.69 12.10
N ALA A 144 -18.38 16.67 12.62
CA ALA A 144 -17.66 17.83 13.12
C ALA A 144 -16.95 18.61 12.00
N SER A 145 -17.72 19.27 11.12
CA SER A 145 -17.26 20.51 10.48
C SER A 145 -18.43 21.32 9.89
N SER A 146 -19.43 21.63 10.70
CA SER A 146 -20.35 22.74 10.42
C SER A 146 -19.80 23.99 11.12
N ARG A 147 -18.88 24.72 10.48
CA ARG A 147 -18.50 26.06 10.93
C ARG A 147 -19.34 27.10 10.19
N THR A 148 -20.31 27.63 10.92
CA THR A 148 -21.09 28.84 10.65
C THR A 148 -20.16 29.99 10.28
N THR A 149 -20.13 30.39 9.00
CA THR A 149 -19.60 31.68 8.60
C THR A 149 -20.65 32.75 8.91
N SER A 150 -20.46 33.43 10.04
CA SER A 150 -21.15 34.69 10.30
C SER A 150 -20.60 35.75 9.34
N ARG A 151 -21.51 36.42 8.64
CA ARG A 151 -21.28 37.60 7.80
C ARG A 151 -20.72 38.75 8.64
N GLU A 152 -19.77 39.48 8.07
CA GLU A 152 -19.75 40.96 8.04
C GLU A 152 -19.38 41.42 6.63
#